data_AF-A0A350ATN1-F1
#
_entry.id   AF-A0A350ATN1-F1
#
_cell.length_a   1.000
_cell.length_b   1.000
_cell.length_c   1.000
_cell.angle_alpha   90.00
_cell.angle_beta   90.00
_cell.angle_gamma   90.00
#
_symmetry.space_group_name_H-M   'P 1'
#
loop_
_entity.id
_entity.type
_entity.pdbx_description
1 polymer ?
#
loop_
_entity_poly.entity_id
_entity_poly.type
_entity_poly.pdbx_seq_one_letter_code
_entity_poly.pdbx_strand_id
1 'polypeptide(L)'
;MNFRKNQAFWTSVILHLVVLFALLLGVIIEAFKPKEKLHVFQMVDPPSNSMTPSLDTPPPQVQPQESKPLDLPDIPALAPVPEPVLPDPPAPTEAKPKPKPKPVEPLMSADEFFKKNPIKEKKPRTQTQPKPVPNIKLDRSEIRVPDTYIPSPSNQSMTSQEQDAMRRYVGQISAMLNRAWIKPGSLAGLDLKVVATFYVDSSGRISNISFRPGSGNASFDTSVRAAFAKIRTAGPTPTGKGQEIRISFNMLD
;
A
#
# COMPACT_ATOMS: atom_id res chain seq x y z
N MET A 1 42.44 29.63 -37.99
CA MET A 1 40.96 29.59 -38.03
C MET A 1 40.45 31.03 -38.15
N ASN A 2 39.77 31.38 -39.24
CA ASN A 2 39.34 32.76 -39.52
C ASN A 2 38.07 33.12 -38.71
N PHE A 3 38.25 33.62 -37.49
CA PHE A 3 37.18 33.95 -36.53
C PHE A 3 36.20 35.06 -36.97
N ARG A 4 36.46 35.74 -38.09
CA ARG A 4 35.64 36.89 -38.54
C ARG A 4 34.40 36.53 -39.34
N LYS A 5 34.31 35.33 -39.94
CA LYS A 5 33.15 34.96 -40.79
C LYS A 5 31.91 34.50 -40.00
N ASN A 6 32.09 34.01 -38.78
CA ASN A 6 31.01 33.39 -38.00
C ASN A 6 30.90 33.99 -36.58
N GLN A 7 31.18 35.30 -36.42
CA GLN A 7 31.24 35.94 -35.10
C GLN A 7 29.94 35.73 -34.30
N ALA A 8 28.77 35.91 -34.92
CA ALA A 8 27.48 35.71 -34.25
C ALA A 8 27.24 34.27 -33.76
N PHE A 9 27.73 33.27 -34.51
CA PHE A 9 27.64 31.87 -34.08
C PHE A 9 28.56 31.60 -32.90
N TRP A 10 29.82 32.07 -32.97
CA TRP A 10 30.78 31.86 -31.89
C TRP A 10 30.46 32.64 -30.62
N THR A 11 29.90 33.86 -30.72
CA THR A 11 29.42 34.59 -29.54
C THR A 11 28.29 33.84 -28.84
N SER A 12 27.36 33.25 -29.62
CA SER A 12 26.32 32.40 -29.05
C SER A 12 26.89 31.14 -28.38
N VAL A 13 27.80 30.42 -29.04
CA VAL A 13 28.44 29.23 -28.47
C VAL A 13 29.21 29.55 -27.18
N ILE A 14 29.96 30.66 -27.17
CA ILE A 14 30.71 31.11 -25.98
C ILE A 14 29.74 31.50 -24.86
N LEU A 15 28.65 32.21 -25.16
CA LEU A 15 27.64 32.58 -24.18
C LEU A 15 27.03 31.34 -23.51
N HIS A 16 26.66 30.34 -24.30
CA HIS A 16 26.11 29.09 -23.77
C HIS A 16 27.13 28.35 -22.91
N LEU A 17 28.40 28.30 -23.31
CA LEU A 17 29.46 27.68 -22.50
C LEU A 17 29.66 28.42 -21.17
N VAL A 18 29.62 29.75 -21.16
CA VAL A 18 29.71 30.54 -19.93
C VAL A 18 28.53 30.28 -19.01
N VAL A 19 27.30 30.22 -19.54
CA VAL A 19 26.10 29.91 -18.75
C VAL A 19 26.18 28.49 -18.17
N LEU A 20 26.57 27.50 -18.98
CA LEU A 20 26.74 26.12 -18.50
C LEU A 20 27.83 26.02 -17.44
N PHE A 21 28.94 26.74 -17.62
CA PHE A 21 30.02 26.79 -16.64
C PHE A 21 29.56 27.43 -15.32
N ALA A 22 28.82 28.54 -15.38
CA ALA A 22 28.27 29.19 -14.19
C ALA A 22 27.29 28.28 -13.42
N LEU A 23 26.42 27.56 -14.14
CA LEU A 23 25.52 26.57 -13.54
C LEU A 23 26.29 25.42 -12.88
N LEU A 24 27.32 24.90 -13.55
CA LEU A 24 28.18 23.85 -13.01
C LEU A 24 28.88 24.32 -11.73
N LEU A 25 29.43 25.54 -11.72
CA LEU A 25 30.06 26.12 -10.54
C LEU A 25 29.07 26.31 -9.40
N GLY A 26 27.84 26.72 -9.68
CA GLY A 26 26.77 26.85 -8.69
C GLY A 26 26.51 25.54 -7.96
N VAL A 27 26.35 24.45 -8.72
CA VAL A 27 26.13 23.09 -8.16
C VAL A 27 27.32 22.64 -7.33
N ILE A 28 28.54 22.89 -7.79
CA ILE A 28 29.77 22.54 -7.07
C ILE A 28 29.82 23.31 -5.73
N ILE A 29 29.63 24.63 -5.75
CA ILE A 29 29.66 25.46 -4.54
C ILE A 29 28.60 25.00 -3.53
N GLU A 30 27.39 24.68 -4.00
CA GLU A 30 26.32 24.17 -3.14
C GLU A 30 26.63 22.79 -2.55
N ALA A 31 27.31 21.91 -3.30
CA ALA A 31 27.78 20.63 -2.79
C ALA A 31 28.87 20.76 -1.71
N PHE A 32 29.68 21.82 -1.77
CA PHE A 32 30.74 22.09 -0.79
C PHE A 32 30.29 22.98 0.38
N LYS A 33 29.05 23.48 0.39
CA LYS A 33 28.53 24.20 1.57
C LYS A 33 28.41 23.22 2.75
N PRO A 34 29.06 23.49 3.89
CA PRO A 34 28.95 22.63 5.06
C PRO A 34 27.50 22.61 5.53
N LYS A 35 26.89 21.42 5.51
CA LYS A 35 25.52 21.23 5.99
C LYS A 35 25.48 21.50 7.48
N GLU A 36 24.56 22.36 7.89
CA GLU A 36 24.38 22.75 9.29
C GLU A 36 24.23 21.49 10.16
N LYS A 37 25.06 21.41 11.21
CA LYS A 37 25.12 20.22 12.07
C LYS A 37 23.80 20.13 12.84
N LEU A 38 23.04 19.08 12.56
CA LEU A 38 21.81 18.76 13.27
C LEU A 38 22.15 18.58 14.75
N HIS A 39 21.78 19.54 15.60
CA HIS A 39 21.97 19.43 17.04
C HIS A 39 20.94 18.43 17.58
N VAL A 40 21.38 17.20 17.81
CA VAL A 40 20.58 16.20 18.50
C VAL A 40 20.70 16.51 19.99
N PHE A 41 19.67 17.15 20.54
CA PHE A 41 19.55 17.30 21.98
C PHE A 41 19.23 15.93 22.56
N GLN A 42 20.25 15.31 23.16
CA GLN A 42 20.07 14.15 24.00
C GLN A 42 19.42 14.61 25.30
N MET A 43 18.23 14.12 25.61
CA MET A 43 17.64 14.29 26.93
C MET A 43 18.42 13.40 27.89
N VAL A 44 19.33 14.01 28.65
CA VAL A 44 20.13 13.35 29.68
C VAL A 44 19.36 13.48 30.99
N ASP A 45 19.00 12.35 31.58
CA ASP A 45 18.46 12.35 32.94
C ASP A 45 19.53 12.87 33.92
N PRO A 46 19.17 13.74 34.87
CA PRO A 46 20.13 14.30 35.81
C PRO A 46 20.82 13.18 36.60
N PRO A 47 22.12 13.30 36.92
CA PRO A 47 22.83 12.27 37.64
C PRO A 47 22.12 12.02 38.97
N SER A 48 21.71 10.78 39.18
CA SER A 48 21.34 10.28 40.50
C SER A 48 22.58 10.34 41.38
N ASN A 49 22.79 11.50 42.02
CA ASN A 49 23.71 11.62 43.13
C ASN A 49 23.11 10.86 44.30
N SER A 50 23.42 9.58 44.37
CA SER A 50 23.31 8.77 45.58
C SER A 50 24.36 9.27 46.58
N MET A 51 23.98 10.29 47.36
CA MET A 51 24.61 10.66 48.62
C MET A 51 23.51 10.91 49.65
N THR A 52 23.15 9.86 50.38
CA THR A 52 22.46 9.97 51.66
C THR A 52 23.42 10.51 52.72
N PRO A 53 22.96 11.49 53.53
CA PRO A 53 23.03 11.35 54.96
C PRO A 53 21.61 11.41 55.55
N SER A 54 21.28 10.36 56.31
CA SER A 54 20.03 10.23 57.06
C SER A 54 19.85 11.38 58.06
N LEU A 55 18.63 11.94 58.10
CA LEU A 55 18.06 12.58 59.28
C LEU A 55 16.58 12.22 59.35
N ASP A 56 16.17 11.76 60.52
CA ASP A 56 14.89 11.19 60.87
C ASP A 56 13.67 11.95 60.33
N THR A 57 12.83 11.27 59.56
CA THR A 57 11.38 11.48 59.54
C THR A 57 10.73 10.14 59.12
N PRO A 58 9.65 9.69 59.77
CA PRO A 58 9.01 8.41 59.42
C PRO A 58 8.57 8.36 57.95
N PRO A 59 8.42 7.16 57.36
CA PRO A 59 7.95 7.02 55.98
C PRO A 59 6.65 7.81 55.79
N PRO A 60 6.47 8.57 54.70
CA PRO A 60 5.16 8.99 54.30
C PRO A 60 4.32 7.72 54.10
N GLN A 61 3.43 7.44 55.06
CA GLN A 61 2.27 6.61 54.78
C GLN A 61 1.63 7.23 53.55
N VAL A 62 1.67 6.49 52.45
CA VAL A 62 0.76 6.72 51.34
C VAL A 62 -0.63 6.55 51.93
N GLN A 63 -1.26 7.65 52.34
CA GLN A 63 -2.69 7.65 52.55
C GLN A 63 -3.30 7.23 51.21
N PRO A 64 -4.10 6.16 51.16
CA PRO A 64 -4.97 5.93 50.03
C PRO A 64 -5.75 7.23 49.83
N GLN A 65 -5.52 7.91 48.71
CA GLN A 65 -6.34 9.05 48.36
C GLN A 65 -7.78 8.53 48.29
N GLU A 66 -8.60 8.98 49.23
CA GLU A 66 -10.02 8.77 49.24
C GLU A 66 -10.55 9.31 47.91
N SER A 67 -10.93 8.39 47.04
CA SER A 67 -11.58 8.73 45.78
C SER A 67 -12.92 9.34 46.15
N LYS A 68 -13.02 10.67 46.03
CA LYS A 68 -14.31 11.35 46.06
C LYS A 68 -15.21 10.65 45.03
N PRO A 69 -16.37 10.10 45.43
CA PRO A 69 -17.28 9.49 44.48
C PRO A 69 -17.66 10.56 43.45
N LEU A 70 -17.44 10.25 42.18
CA LEU A 70 -17.95 11.05 41.10
C LEU A 70 -19.48 10.92 41.18
N ASP A 71 -20.16 12.03 41.47
CA ASP A 71 -21.62 12.11 41.50
C ASP A 71 -22.13 11.98 40.05
N LEU A 72 -22.32 10.74 39.61
CA LEU A 72 -22.99 10.45 38.35
C LEU A 72 -24.49 10.67 38.56
N PRO A 73 -25.19 11.34 37.63
CA PRO A 73 -26.64 11.44 37.71
C PRO A 73 -27.25 10.03 37.76
N ASP A 74 -28.16 9.81 38.71
CA ASP A 74 -28.96 8.60 38.82
C ASP A 74 -29.71 8.38 37.50
N ILE A 75 -29.19 7.43 36.71
CA ILE A 75 -29.89 6.94 35.53
C ILE A 75 -31.11 6.19 36.09
N PRO A 76 -32.34 6.57 35.74
CA PRO A 76 -33.52 5.85 36.21
C PRO A 76 -33.35 4.37 35.87
N ALA A 77 -33.57 3.51 36.86
CA ALA A 77 -33.45 2.07 36.71
C ALA A 77 -34.15 1.65 35.42
N LEU A 78 -33.37 1.13 34.47
CA LEU A 78 -33.92 0.54 33.27
C LEU A 78 -34.95 -0.49 33.73
N ALA A 79 -36.20 -0.31 33.27
CA ALA A 79 -37.22 -1.33 33.37
C ALA A 79 -36.61 -2.67 32.94
N PRO A 80 -36.99 -3.80 33.60
CA PRO A 80 -36.41 -5.09 33.28
C PRO A 80 -36.48 -5.29 31.77
N VAL A 81 -35.29 -5.44 31.16
CA VAL A 81 -35.18 -5.83 29.76
C VAL A 81 -35.99 -7.12 29.66
N PRO A 82 -37.06 -7.17 28.85
CA PRO A 82 -37.82 -8.40 28.72
C PRO A 82 -36.85 -9.49 28.29
N GLU A 83 -36.86 -10.61 29.02
CA GLU A 83 -36.12 -11.81 28.63
C GLU A 83 -36.40 -12.05 27.15
N PRO A 84 -35.37 -12.33 26.32
CA PRO A 84 -35.61 -12.73 24.96
C PRO A 84 -36.50 -13.98 25.03
N VAL A 85 -37.75 -13.82 24.61
CA VAL A 85 -38.64 -14.95 24.35
C VAL A 85 -37.93 -15.77 23.28
N LEU A 86 -37.26 -16.83 23.72
CA LEU A 86 -36.85 -17.90 22.83
C LEU A 86 -38.11 -18.30 22.08
N PRO A 87 -38.15 -18.20 20.74
CA PRO A 87 -39.26 -18.77 20.01
C PRO A 87 -39.32 -20.25 20.41
N ASP A 88 -40.49 -20.69 20.86
CA ASP A 88 -40.76 -22.11 21.08
C ASP A 88 -40.26 -22.88 19.86
N PRO A 89 -39.58 -24.04 20.05
CA PRO A 89 -39.26 -24.91 18.95
C PRO A 89 -40.53 -25.12 18.13
N PRO A 90 -40.52 -24.89 16.81
CA PRO A 90 -41.70 -25.11 16.00
C PRO A 90 -42.18 -26.54 16.27
N ALA A 91 -43.46 -26.68 16.60
CA ALA A 91 -44.11 -27.98 16.72
C ALA A 91 -43.69 -28.85 15.52
N PRO A 92 -43.42 -30.16 15.73
CA PRO A 92 -43.03 -31.05 14.65
C PRO A 92 -44.03 -30.90 13.50
N THR A 93 -43.60 -30.24 12.44
CA THR A 93 -44.40 -30.11 11.24
C THR A 93 -44.59 -31.52 10.74
N GLU A 94 -45.86 -31.92 10.58
CA GLU A 94 -46.25 -33.21 10.03
C GLU A 94 -45.35 -33.56 8.84
N ALA A 95 -44.82 -34.77 8.87
CA ALA A 95 -43.98 -35.31 7.84
C ALA A 95 -44.67 -35.13 6.47
N LYS A 96 -44.07 -34.29 5.62
CA LYS A 96 -44.40 -34.27 4.19
C LYS A 96 -44.37 -35.72 3.68
N PRO A 97 -45.38 -36.18 2.93
CA PRO A 97 -45.39 -37.53 2.40
C PRO A 97 -44.14 -37.73 1.54
N LYS A 98 -43.43 -38.84 1.79
CA LYS A 98 -42.27 -39.27 1.00
C LYS A 98 -42.61 -39.20 -0.49
N PRO A 99 -41.77 -38.59 -1.34
CA PRO A 99 -41.95 -38.63 -2.78
C PRO A 99 -42.00 -40.09 -3.24
N LYS A 100 -43.00 -40.45 -4.06
CA LYS A 100 -43.03 -41.73 -4.77
C LYS A 100 -41.69 -41.94 -5.51
N PRO A 101 -41.10 -43.15 -5.49
CA PRO A 101 -39.88 -43.42 -6.24
C PRO A 101 -40.12 -43.14 -7.72
N LYS A 102 -39.28 -42.28 -8.32
CA LYS A 102 -39.22 -42.17 -9.79
C LYS A 102 -38.80 -43.53 -10.35
N PRO A 103 -39.36 -43.98 -11.48
CA PRO A 103 -38.92 -45.20 -12.16
C PRO A 103 -37.41 -45.16 -12.34
N VAL A 104 -36.73 -46.17 -11.80
CA VAL A 104 -35.30 -46.37 -12.03
C VAL A 104 -35.18 -46.69 -13.52
N GLU A 105 -34.52 -45.82 -14.29
CA GLU A 105 -34.18 -46.14 -15.67
C GLU A 105 -33.38 -47.45 -15.68
N PRO A 106 -33.63 -48.38 -16.61
CA PRO A 106 -32.91 -49.64 -16.65
C PRO A 106 -31.41 -49.36 -16.76
N LEU A 107 -30.67 -49.75 -15.72
CA LEU A 107 -29.21 -49.72 -15.71
C LEU A 107 -28.73 -50.70 -16.78
N MET A 108 -28.43 -50.19 -17.98
CA MET A 108 -27.82 -51.01 -19.02
C MET A 108 -26.40 -51.41 -18.60
N SER A 109 -26.02 -52.65 -18.90
CA SER A 109 -24.67 -53.13 -18.64
C SER A 109 -23.65 -52.35 -19.48
N ALA A 110 -22.41 -52.24 -18.98
CA ALA A 110 -21.32 -51.61 -19.71
C ALA A 110 -21.18 -52.19 -21.13
N ASP A 111 -21.36 -53.51 -21.30
CA ASP A 111 -21.29 -54.18 -22.60
C ASP A 111 -22.39 -53.72 -23.56
N GLU A 112 -23.61 -53.51 -23.07
CA GLU A 112 -24.72 -52.99 -23.88
C GLU A 112 -24.48 -51.52 -24.26
N PHE A 113 -23.85 -50.74 -23.38
CA PHE A 113 -23.49 -49.36 -23.64
C PHE A 113 -22.45 -49.25 -24.76
N PHE A 114 -21.39 -50.07 -24.74
CA PHE A 114 -20.37 -50.08 -25.79
C PHE A 114 -20.89 -50.63 -27.13
N LYS A 115 -21.89 -51.54 -27.09
CA LYS A 115 -22.56 -52.04 -28.30
C LYS A 115 -23.47 -51.00 -28.94
N LYS A 116 -24.13 -50.16 -28.14
CA LYS A 116 -24.97 -49.04 -28.62
C LYS A 116 -24.16 -47.79 -28.97
N ASN A 117 -22.99 -47.60 -28.35
CA ASN A 117 -22.08 -46.47 -28.61
C ASN A 117 -20.69 -46.97 -29.05
N PRO A 118 -20.54 -47.51 -30.28
CA PRO A 118 -19.25 -47.92 -30.79
C PRO A 118 -18.30 -46.72 -30.87
N ILE A 119 -17.09 -46.88 -30.32
CA ILE A 119 -16.07 -45.83 -30.35
C ILE A 119 -15.66 -45.61 -31.80
N LYS A 120 -15.99 -44.44 -32.35
CA LYS A 120 -15.54 -44.04 -33.69
C LYS A 120 -14.01 -43.95 -33.68
N GLU A 121 -13.36 -44.70 -34.55
CA GLU A 121 -11.91 -44.61 -34.75
C GLU A 121 -11.54 -43.17 -35.12
N LYS A 122 -10.75 -42.53 -34.25
CA LYS A 122 -10.24 -41.19 -34.52
C LYS A 122 -9.24 -41.32 -35.67
N LYS A 123 -9.54 -40.68 -36.81
CA LYS A 123 -8.58 -40.55 -37.91
C LYS A 123 -7.24 -40.06 -37.35
N PRO A 124 -6.09 -40.59 -37.81
CA PRO A 124 -4.78 -40.14 -37.39
C PRO A 124 -4.70 -38.62 -37.54
N ARG A 125 -4.55 -37.92 -36.41
CA ARG A 125 -4.43 -36.47 -36.41
C ARG A 125 -3.07 -36.12 -37.01
N THR A 126 -3.07 -35.59 -38.23
CA THR A 126 -1.85 -35.04 -38.84
C THR A 126 -1.28 -34.01 -37.88
N GLN A 127 -0.05 -34.23 -37.42
CA GLN A 127 0.64 -33.27 -36.56
C GLN A 127 0.97 -32.03 -37.41
N THR A 128 0.15 -30.99 -37.28
CA THR A 128 0.49 -29.68 -37.81
C THR A 128 1.67 -29.13 -37.02
N GLN A 129 2.77 -28.84 -37.71
CA GLN A 129 3.93 -28.20 -37.11
C GLN A 129 3.52 -26.91 -36.41
N PRO A 130 4.08 -26.62 -35.21
CA PRO A 130 3.74 -25.40 -34.48
C PRO A 130 4.15 -24.18 -35.32
N LYS A 131 3.18 -23.29 -35.60
CA LYS A 131 3.43 -22.00 -36.23
C LYS A 131 4.44 -21.21 -35.36
N PRO A 132 5.44 -20.55 -35.96
CA PRO A 132 6.32 -19.64 -35.23
C PRO A 132 5.46 -18.58 -34.54
N VAL A 133 5.58 -18.47 -33.22
CA VAL A 133 4.94 -17.40 -32.45
C VAL A 133 5.68 -16.11 -32.82
N PRO A 134 4.96 -15.03 -33.21
CA PRO A 134 5.62 -13.76 -33.51
C PRO A 134 6.41 -13.29 -32.30
N ASN A 135 7.67 -12.89 -32.52
CA ASN A 135 8.50 -12.29 -31.50
C ASN A 135 7.96 -10.89 -31.20
N ILE A 136 7.15 -10.79 -30.15
CA ILE A 136 6.59 -9.52 -29.69
C ILE A 136 7.75 -8.71 -29.12
N LYS A 137 8.30 -7.80 -29.93
CA LYS A 137 9.23 -6.77 -29.47
C LYS A 137 8.42 -5.76 -28.68
N LEU A 138 8.29 -5.98 -27.38
CA LEU A 138 7.67 -5.03 -26.48
C LEU A 138 8.62 -3.84 -26.34
N ASP A 139 8.25 -2.69 -26.91
CA ASP A 139 8.99 -1.46 -26.68
C ASP A 139 8.83 -1.07 -25.21
N ARG A 140 9.92 -1.21 -24.45
CA ARG A 140 9.93 -0.94 -23.01
C ARG A 140 9.65 0.54 -22.71
N SER A 141 9.74 1.42 -23.70
CA SER A 141 9.38 2.84 -23.58
C SER A 141 7.87 3.12 -23.63
N GLU A 142 7.07 2.21 -24.19
CA GLU A 142 5.59 2.30 -24.18
C GLU A 142 4.97 1.75 -22.89
N ILE A 143 5.75 0.99 -22.11
CA ILE A 143 5.34 0.60 -20.75
C ILE A 143 5.50 1.83 -19.87
N ARG A 144 4.46 2.67 -19.84
CA ARG A 144 4.25 3.65 -18.77
C ARG A 144 4.12 2.88 -17.47
N VAL A 145 5.25 2.69 -16.79
CA VAL A 145 5.23 2.42 -15.36
C VAL A 145 4.57 3.66 -14.76
N PRO A 146 3.45 3.52 -14.03
CA PRO A 146 2.81 4.66 -13.41
C PRO A 146 3.86 5.45 -12.63
N ASP A 147 3.85 6.79 -12.75
CA ASP A 147 4.65 7.74 -11.95
C ASP A 147 4.42 7.58 -10.44
N THR A 148 3.62 6.60 -10.07
CA THR A 148 3.30 6.18 -8.74
C THR A 148 4.54 5.75 -7.95
N TYR A 149 5.51 5.01 -8.48
CA TYR A 149 6.65 4.56 -7.66
C TYR A 149 7.83 5.54 -7.68
N ILE A 150 8.10 6.15 -6.52
CA ILE A 150 9.30 6.96 -6.30
C ILE A 150 10.26 6.16 -5.41
N PRO A 151 11.47 5.78 -5.89
CA PRO A 151 12.45 5.07 -5.06
C PRO A 151 12.79 5.87 -3.80
N SER A 152 12.63 5.26 -2.61
CA SER A 152 13.18 5.83 -1.37
C SER A 152 14.70 5.60 -1.35
N PRO A 153 15.52 6.50 -0.78
CA PRO A 153 16.96 6.30 -0.62
C PRO A 153 17.31 4.98 0.09
N SER A 154 16.43 4.49 0.96
CA SER A 154 16.56 3.20 1.64
C SER A 154 16.54 1.98 0.70
N ASN A 155 16.11 2.15 -0.56
CA ASN A 155 16.02 1.07 -1.56
C ASN A 155 17.25 1.00 -2.47
N GLN A 156 18.25 1.88 -2.29
CA GLN A 156 19.42 1.98 -3.19
C GLN A 156 20.48 0.90 -2.96
N SER A 157 20.46 0.19 -1.82
CA SER A 157 21.44 -0.88 -1.51
C SER A 157 21.00 -2.27 -1.95
N MET A 158 20.00 -2.38 -2.85
CA MET A 158 19.42 -3.66 -3.28
C MET A 158 20.05 -4.20 -4.57
N THR A 159 20.09 -5.52 -4.70
CA THR A 159 20.44 -6.19 -5.96
C THR A 159 19.42 -5.89 -7.06
N SER A 160 19.79 -6.02 -8.34
CA SER A 160 18.86 -5.77 -9.45
C SER A 160 17.60 -6.65 -9.38
N GLN A 161 17.71 -7.89 -8.91
CA GLN A 161 16.56 -8.79 -8.78
C GLN A 161 15.60 -8.34 -7.67
N GLU A 162 16.13 -7.90 -6.53
CA GLU A 162 15.33 -7.34 -5.42
C GLU A 162 14.65 -6.03 -5.85
N GLN A 163 15.33 -5.18 -6.61
CA GLN A 163 14.75 -3.95 -7.14
C GLN A 163 13.57 -4.25 -8.09
N ASP A 164 13.71 -5.23 -8.98
CA ASP A 164 12.63 -5.66 -9.88
C ASP A 164 11.43 -6.21 -9.10
N ALA A 165 11.69 -7.07 -8.10
CA ALA A 165 10.66 -7.61 -7.23
C ALA A 165 9.94 -6.49 -6.45
N MET A 166 10.70 -5.52 -5.94
CA MET A 166 10.16 -4.36 -5.24
C MET A 166 9.29 -3.49 -6.15
N ARG A 167 9.72 -3.23 -7.40
CA ARG A 167 8.90 -2.46 -8.35
C ARG A 167 7.56 -3.14 -8.64
N ARG A 168 7.55 -4.47 -8.83
CA ARG A 168 6.31 -5.24 -9.01
C ARG A 168 5.42 -5.15 -7.78
N TYR A 169 6.02 -5.30 -6.60
CA TYR A 169 5.31 -5.21 -5.32
C TYR A 169 4.66 -3.85 -5.14
N VAL A 170 5.40 -2.75 -5.36
CA VAL A 170 4.82 -1.39 -5.28
C VAL A 170 3.71 -1.19 -6.31
N GLY A 171 3.87 -1.71 -7.53
CA GLY A 171 2.80 -1.70 -8.53
C GLY A 171 1.53 -2.40 -8.05
N GLN A 172 1.67 -3.53 -7.36
CA GLN A 172 0.54 -4.21 -6.72
C GLN A 172 -0.10 -3.34 -5.63
N ILE A 173 0.69 -2.75 -4.71
CA ILE A 173 0.15 -1.87 -3.68
C ILE A 173 -0.62 -0.70 -4.31
N SER A 174 -0.02 -0.06 -5.32
CA SER A 174 -0.65 1.04 -6.07
C SER A 174 -2.01 0.62 -6.64
N ALA A 175 -2.07 -0.52 -7.33
CA ALA A 175 -3.32 -1.04 -7.88
C ALA A 175 -4.36 -1.34 -6.78
N MET A 176 -3.93 -1.90 -5.64
CA MET A 176 -4.81 -2.17 -4.50
C MET A 176 -5.38 -0.89 -3.89
N LEU A 177 -4.54 0.14 -3.73
CA LEU A 177 -4.93 1.44 -3.19
C LEU A 177 -5.85 2.17 -4.16
N ASN A 178 -5.53 2.21 -5.46
CA ASN A 178 -6.37 2.83 -6.48
C ASN A 178 -7.75 2.16 -6.58
N ARG A 179 -7.82 0.83 -6.43
CA ARG A 179 -9.08 0.08 -6.32
C ARG A 179 -9.91 0.51 -5.10
N ALA A 180 -9.26 0.73 -3.96
CA ALA A 180 -9.94 1.06 -2.71
C ALA A 180 -10.32 2.55 -2.61
N TRP A 181 -9.62 3.38 -3.40
CA TRP A 181 -9.76 4.82 -3.42
C TRP A 181 -11.03 5.25 -4.14
N ILE A 182 -11.87 5.99 -3.43
CA ILE A 182 -13.07 6.60 -3.99
C ILE A 182 -12.70 8.04 -4.35
N LYS A 183 -12.61 8.33 -5.66
CA LYS A 183 -12.30 9.67 -6.15
C LYS A 183 -13.48 10.61 -5.87
N PRO A 184 -13.28 11.73 -5.17
CA PRO A 184 -14.35 12.69 -4.92
C PRO A 184 -14.75 13.35 -6.25
N GLY A 185 -15.99 13.13 -6.68
CA GLY A 185 -16.50 13.65 -7.96
C GLY A 185 -16.45 15.18 -8.07
N SER A 186 -16.52 15.89 -6.95
CA SER A 186 -16.40 17.35 -6.88
C SER A 186 -15.01 17.88 -7.26
N LEU A 187 -13.99 17.01 -7.32
CA LEU A 187 -12.62 17.37 -7.70
C LEU A 187 -12.21 16.79 -9.06
N ALA A 188 -13.14 16.13 -9.76
CA ALA A 188 -12.87 15.54 -11.06
C ALA A 188 -12.46 16.63 -12.06
N GLY A 189 -11.38 16.39 -12.80
CA GLY A 189 -10.82 17.34 -13.77
C GLY A 189 -9.85 18.38 -13.18
N LEU A 190 -9.64 18.40 -11.86
CA LEU A 190 -8.56 19.19 -11.25
C LEU A 190 -7.25 18.41 -11.29
N ASP A 191 -6.14 19.10 -11.59
CA ASP A 191 -4.79 18.54 -11.52
C ASP A 191 -4.27 18.52 -10.07
N LEU A 192 -4.86 17.64 -9.26
CA LEU A 192 -4.45 17.43 -7.87
C LEU A 192 -3.56 16.18 -7.77
N LYS A 193 -2.39 16.38 -7.15
CA LYS A 193 -1.39 15.34 -6.91
C LYS A 193 -0.95 15.35 -5.45
N VAL A 194 -0.83 14.17 -4.85
CA VAL A 194 -0.19 13.99 -3.54
C VAL A 194 0.76 12.82 -3.56
N VAL A 195 1.87 12.94 -2.84
CA VAL A 195 2.79 11.83 -2.62
C VAL A 195 2.56 11.30 -1.20
N ALA A 196 2.11 10.05 -1.11
CA ALA A 196 1.99 9.33 0.12
C ALA A 196 3.31 8.61 0.43
N THR A 197 3.91 8.93 1.56
CA THR A 197 5.06 8.20 2.12
C THR A 197 4.56 7.36 3.30
N PHE A 198 4.84 6.06 3.28
CA PHE A 198 4.41 5.13 4.31
C PHE A 198 5.43 4.00 4.49
N TYR A 199 5.39 3.35 5.64
CA TYR A 199 6.23 2.21 5.96
C TYR A 199 5.42 0.91 5.84
N VAL A 200 6.02 -0.10 5.21
CA VAL A 200 5.47 -1.45 5.13
C VAL A 200 6.41 -2.40 5.84
N ASP A 201 5.93 -3.13 6.84
CA ASP A 201 6.76 -4.13 7.53
C ASP A 201 6.96 -5.41 6.70
N SER A 202 7.75 -6.36 7.22
CA SER A 202 8.02 -7.64 6.54
C SER A 202 6.76 -8.48 6.29
N SER A 203 5.72 -8.31 7.10
CA SER A 203 4.43 -9.01 6.96
C SER A 203 3.49 -8.34 5.96
N GLY A 204 3.82 -7.14 5.50
CA GLY A 204 2.98 -6.37 4.58
C GLY A 204 2.08 -5.34 5.24
N ARG A 205 2.19 -5.12 6.55
CA ARG A 205 1.33 -4.17 7.26
C ARG A 205 1.77 -2.75 6.96
N ILE A 206 0.81 -1.92 6.58
CA ILE A 206 1.04 -0.50 6.25
C ILE A 206 0.96 0.35 7.52
N SER A 207 1.89 1.27 7.69
CA SER A 207 2.01 2.17 8.84
C SER A 207 2.67 3.50 8.47
N ASN A 208 2.67 4.45 9.41
CA ASN A 208 3.36 5.74 9.30
C ASN A 208 3.04 6.55 8.03
N ILE A 209 1.76 6.63 7.68
CA ILE A 209 1.29 7.27 6.44
C ILE A 209 1.37 8.78 6.59
N SER A 210 2.07 9.43 5.68
CA SER A 210 2.25 10.88 5.65
C SER A 210 2.13 11.44 4.24
N PHE A 211 1.63 12.67 4.16
CA PHE A 211 1.57 13.47 2.94
C PHE A 211 2.44 14.71 3.17
N ARG A 212 3.60 14.77 2.50
CA ARG A 212 4.60 15.83 2.68
C ARG A 212 5.25 16.15 1.33
N PRO A 213 4.92 17.30 0.70
CA PRO A 213 3.80 18.19 1.03
C PRO A 213 2.43 17.52 0.77
N GLY A 214 1.36 18.05 1.36
CA GLY A 214 -0.02 17.68 1.00
C GLY A 214 -0.38 18.20 -0.41
N SER A 215 -1.53 17.80 -0.95
CA SER A 215 -1.97 18.25 -2.30
C SER A 215 -2.38 19.71 -2.40
N GLY A 216 -2.50 20.41 -1.26
CA GLY A 216 -3.18 21.71 -1.20
C GLY A 216 -4.71 21.59 -1.13
N ASN A 217 -5.28 20.38 -1.16
CA ASN A 217 -6.71 20.14 -1.01
C ASN A 217 -7.00 19.06 0.05
N ALA A 218 -7.58 19.47 1.17
CA ALA A 218 -7.86 18.56 2.30
C ALA A 218 -8.85 17.44 1.96
N SER A 219 -9.82 17.69 1.08
CA SER A 219 -10.80 16.67 0.68
C SER A 219 -10.16 15.57 -0.19
N PHE A 220 -9.22 15.94 -1.05
CA PHE A 220 -8.39 15.00 -1.80
C PHE A 220 -7.51 14.17 -0.86
N ASP A 221 -6.75 14.81 0.03
CA ASP A 221 -5.88 14.11 0.98
C ASP A 221 -6.66 13.17 1.91
N THR A 222 -7.87 13.56 2.32
CA THR A 222 -8.77 12.72 3.14
C THR A 222 -9.26 11.50 2.36
N SER A 223 -9.58 11.67 1.07
CA SER A 223 -10.00 10.54 0.22
C SER A 223 -8.88 9.51 0.05
N VAL A 224 -7.63 9.95 -0.10
CA VAL A 224 -6.46 9.07 -0.19
C VAL A 224 -6.22 8.37 1.15
N ARG A 225 -6.30 9.10 2.27
CA ARG A 225 -6.21 8.50 3.62
C ARG A 225 -7.27 7.43 3.86
N ALA A 226 -8.50 7.64 3.39
CA ALA A 226 -9.56 6.65 3.47
C ALA A 226 -9.26 5.38 2.68
N ALA A 227 -8.56 5.48 1.54
CA ALA A 227 -8.11 4.32 0.77
C ALA A 227 -7.12 3.46 1.58
N PHE A 228 -6.16 4.08 2.26
CA PHE A 228 -5.25 3.37 3.16
C PHE A 228 -5.95 2.77 4.37
N ALA A 229 -6.99 3.42 4.91
CA ALA A 229 -7.76 2.84 6.01
C ALA A 229 -8.45 1.52 5.61
N LYS A 230 -8.88 1.39 4.35
CA LYS A 230 -9.44 0.15 3.79
C LYS A 230 -8.38 -0.91 3.55
N ILE A 231 -7.17 -0.51 3.14
CA ILE A 231 -6.06 -1.40 2.84
C ILE A 231 -5.03 -1.35 3.98
N ARG A 232 -5.24 -2.17 5.02
CA ARG A 232 -4.32 -2.25 6.17
C ARG A 232 -3.07 -3.10 5.90
N THR A 233 -3.15 -4.01 4.94
CA THR A 233 -2.04 -4.90 4.54
C THR A 233 -1.96 -5.01 3.02
N ALA A 234 -0.75 -5.08 2.50
CA ALA A 234 -0.45 -5.25 1.08
C ALA A 234 0.15 -6.62 0.73
N GLY A 235 0.25 -7.51 1.71
CA GLY A 235 0.95 -8.80 1.59
C GLY A 235 2.45 -8.69 1.90
N PRO A 236 3.14 -9.80 2.15
CA PRO A 236 4.52 -9.78 2.63
C PRO A 236 5.47 -9.08 1.64
N THR A 237 6.48 -8.39 2.17
CA THR A 237 7.46 -7.71 1.31
C THR A 237 8.36 -8.73 0.61
N PRO A 238 8.72 -8.52 -0.67
CA PRO A 238 9.57 -9.46 -1.42
C PRO A 238 10.96 -9.68 -0.80
N THR A 239 11.44 -8.72 -0.03
CA THR A 239 12.74 -8.76 0.65
C THR A 239 12.66 -9.33 2.07
N GLY A 240 11.45 -9.61 2.58
CA GLY A 240 11.23 -10.01 3.97
C GLY A 240 11.63 -8.95 5.00
N LYS A 241 11.91 -7.72 4.56
CA LYS A 241 12.32 -6.58 5.40
C LYS A 241 11.29 -5.48 5.28
N GLY A 242 11.13 -4.70 6.35
CA GLY A 242 10.28 -3.52 6.32
C GLY A 242 10.95 -2.35 5.58
N GLN A 243 10.16 -1.62 4.82
CA GLN A 243 10.62 -0.67 3.79
C GLN A 243 9.72 0.56 3.77
N GLU A 244 10.33 1.72 3.54
CA GLU A 244 9.58 2.95 3.24
C GLU A 244 9.25 3.00 1.73
N ILE A 245 7.98 3.22 1.43
CA ILE A 245 7.46 3.27 0.07
C ILE A 245 6.82 4.64 -0.15
N ARG A 246 7.02 5.17 -1.36
CA ARG A 246 6.44 6.43 -1.82
C ARG A 246 5.58 6.16 -3.04
N ILE A 247 4.30 6.54 -2.93
CA ILE A 247 3.26 6.36 -3.96
C ILE A 247 2.66 7.72 -4.31
N SER A 248 2.65 8.09 -5.59
CA SER A 248 1.92 9.27 -6.06
C SER A 248 0.48 8.94 -6.45
N PHE A 249 -0.45 9.80 -6.03
CA PHE A 249 -1.87 9.74 -6.36
C PHE A 249 -2.25 11.00 -7.16
N ASN A 250 -2.96 10.80 -8.27
CA ASN A 250 -3.37 11.88 -9.17
C ASN A 250 -4.89 11.80 -9.42
N MET A 251 -5.58 12.94 -9.45
CA MET A 251 -7.01 12.99 -9.81
C MET A 251 -7.25 12.67 -11.30
N LEU A 252 -6.30 13.00 -12.18
CA LEU A 252 -6.45 12.91 -13.64
C LEU A 252 -6.24 11.49 -14.23
N ASP A 253 -5.70 10.54 -13.43
CA ASP A 253 -5.47 9.14 -13.85
C ASP A 253 -6.74 8.27 -13.90
#